data_AF-A0AB37VQ23-F1
#
_entry.id   AF-A0AB37VQ23-F1
#
_cell.length_a   1.000
_cell.length_b   1.000
_cell.length_c   1.000
_cell.angle_alpha   90.00
_cell.angle_beta   90.00
_cell.angle_gamma   90.00
#
_symmetry.space_group_name_H-M   'P 1'
#
loop_
_entity.id
_entity.type
_entity.pdbx_description
1 polymer ?
#
loop_
_entity_poly.entity_id
_entity_poly.type
_entity_poly.pdbx_seq_one_letter_code
_entity_poly.pdbx_strand_id
1 'polypeptide(L)'
;DGDRVIEIRFIDPRRFTVQQRNFIYALIGDIFIDTGMPTDFWKEFFYFRFEGVTGRKISLKDESNTTVSDANVLANIILDFIFEHHIPFKEGYEILPANQEYYFYKCITKRVCCICGKTGADIDHFDKALGRRKRKEVDHSEYTFAALCRIHHTEKHKIGVINFKNKYQIKGIKLNQETIKKLRIGG
;
A
#
# COMPACT_ATOMS: atom_id res chain seq x y z
N ASP A 1 -23.47 37.34 12.04
CA ASP A 1 -24.01 36.04 11.63
C ASP A 1 -22.96 35.25 10.87
N GLY A 2 -22.56 34.11 11.43
CA GLY A 2 -21.64 33.17 10.82
C GLY A 2 -21.86 31.80 11.45
N ASP A 3 -21.66 30.75 10.67
CA ASP A 3 -21.90 29.39 11.15
C ASP A 3 -20.95 29.06 12.31
N ARG A 4 -21.52 28.49 13.38
CA ARG A 4 -20.73 27.92 14.48
C ARG A 4 -20.38 26.49 14.13
N VAL A 5 -19.14 26.26 13.71
CA VAL A 5 -18.64 24.92 13.38
C VAL A 5 -17.97 24.32 14.61
N ILE A 6 -18.28 23.07 14.91
CA ILE A 6 -17.58 22.25 15.90
C ILE A 6 -16.97 21.06 15.17
N GLU A 7 -15.65 20.89 15.31
CA GLU A 7 -14.95 19.67 14.88
C GLU A 7 -14.69 18.80 16.12
N ILE A 8 -15.23 17.59 16.14
CA ILE A 8 -14.94 16.60 17.16
C ILE A 8 -13.97 15.58 16.57
N ARG A 9 -12.83 15.38 17.22
CA ARG A 9 -11.80 14.45 16.78
C ARG A 9 -11.45 13.46 17.87
N PHE A 10 -11.41 12.18 17.51
CA PHE A 10 -10.88 11.12 18.35
C PHE A 10 -9.40 10.94 18.03
N ILE A 11 -8.54 11.32 18.97
CA ILE A 11 -7.09 11.19 18.82
C ILE A 11 -6.68 9.81 19.33
N ASP A 12 -5.92 9.06 18.54
CA ASP A 12 -5.31 7.82 19.01
C ASP A 12 -4.27 8.17 20.11
N PRO A 13 -4.46 7.71 21.36
CA PRO A 13 -3.56 8.09 22.45
C PRO A 13 -2.19 7.42 22.36
N ARG A 14 -2.01 6.45 21.45
CA ARG A 14 -0.77 5.69 21.33
C ARG A 14 0.24 6.44 20.47
N ARG A 15 1.48 6.57 20.95
CA ARG A 15 2.61 7.07 20.17
C ARG A 15 3.02 6.06 19.10
N PHE A 16 3.47 6.56 17.95
CA PHE A 16 3.97 5.70 16.88
C PHE A 16 5.10 4.77 17.35
N THR A 17 5.24 3.62 16.69
CA THR A 17 6.24 2.60 17.03
C THR A 17 7.54 2.77 16.24
N VAL A 18 8.63 2.15 16.73
CA VAL A 18 9.89 2.09 16.00
C VAL A 18 9.71 1.43 14.62
N GLN A 19 8.86 0.42 14.52
CA GLN A 19 8.55 -0.25 13.25
C GLN A 19 7.90 0.72 12.26
N GLN A 20 6.97 1.59 12.71
CA GLN A 20 6.39 2.63 11.85
C GLN A 20 7.42 3.65 11.37
N ARG A 21 8.33 4.09 12.25
CA ARG A 21 9.44 4.96 11.87
C ARG A 21 10.33 4.31 10.81
N ASN A 22 10.76 3.08 11.06
CA ASN A 22 11.63 2.34 10.15
C ASN A 22 10.95 2.10 8.80
N PHE A 23 9.65 1.77 8.81
CA PHE A 23 8.85 1.62 7.60
C PHE A 23 8.84 2.90 6.76
N ILE A 24 8.54 4.04 7.38
CA ILE A 24 8.51 5.36 6.72
C ILE A 24 9.87 5.74 6.14
N TYR A 25 10.96 5.58 6.92
CA TYR A 25 12.29 5.92 6.42
C TYR A 25 12.78 4.98 5.32
N ALA A 26 12.37 3.71 5.33
CA ALA A 26 12.70 2.82 4.22
C ALA A 26 11.93 3.20 2.94
N LEU A 27 10.70 3.72 3.02
CA LEU A 27 9.98 4.24 1.85
C LEU A 27 10.67 5.51 1.31
N ILE A 28 11.09 6.41 2.19
CA ILE A 28 11.90 7.58 1.82
C ILE A 28 13.25 7.14 1.20
N GLY A 29 13.83 6.05 1.70
CA GLY A 29 15.04 5.44 1.16
C GLY A 29 14.87 4.98 -0.29
N ASP A 30 13.77 4.31 -0.61
CA ASP A 30 13.46 3.90 -1.99
C ASP A 30 13.35 5.13 -2.92
N ILE A 31 12.72 6.20 -2.45
CA ILE A 31 12.63 7.47 -3.20
C ILE A 31 14.01 8.13 -3.37
N PHE A 32 14.86 8.10 -2.34
CA PHE A 32 16.23 8.60 -2.45
C PHE A 32 17.04 7.81 -3.49
N ILE A 33 16.94 6.47 -3.50
CA ILE A 33 17.65 5.61 -4.45
C ILE A 33 17.25 5.95 -5.89
N ASP A 34 15.96 6.19 -6.13
CA ASP A 34 15.44 6.53 -7.45
C ASP A 34 15.80 7.95 -7.90
N THR A 35 15.72 8.93 -6.99
CA THR A 35 15.80 10.36 -7.34
C THR A 35 17.17 11.00 -7.08
N GLY A 36 18.02 10.39 -6.24
CA GLY A 36 19.28 10.96 -5.76
C GLY A 36 19.15 12.11 -4.75
N MET A 37 17.92 12.56 -4.46
CA MET A 37 17.67 13.69 -3.55
C MET A 37 17.76 13.26 -2.07
N PRO A 38 18.50 13.98 -1.21
CA PRO A 38 18.75 13.57 0.16
C PRO A 38 17.49 13.23 0.97
N THR A 39 17.59 12.24 1.85
CA THR A 39 16.46 11.77 2.67
C THR A 39 15.83 12.86 3.53
N ASP A 40 16.62 13.82 4.03
CA ASP A 40 16.10 14.97 4.78
C ASP A 40 15.19 15.87 3.94
N PHE A 41 15.50 16.07 2.66
CA PHE A 41 14.63 16.82 1.75
C PHE A 41 13.27 16.12 1.63
N TRP A 42 13.27 14.80 1.36
CA TRP A 42 12.04 14.03 1.22
C TRP A 42 11.24 13.97 2.53
N LYS A 43 11.91 13.83 3.67
CA LYS A 43 11.27 13.86 4.99
C LYS A 43 10.51 15.17 5.19
N GLU A 44 11.14 16.31 4.96
CA GLU A 44 10.48 17.62 5.10
C GLU A 44 9.35 17.80 4.06
N PHE A 45 9.55 17.35 2.83
CA PHE A 45 8.50 17.34 1.80
C PHE A 45 7.26 16.55 2.25
N PHE A 46 7.44 15.34 2.79
CA PHE A 46 6.32 14.52 3.23
C PHE A 46 5.68 15.01 4.53
N TYR A 47 6.43 15.66 5.42
CA TYR A 47 5.87 16.34 6.58
C TYR A 47 4.98 17.51 6.14
N PHE A 48 5.44 18.30 5.16
CA PHE A 48 4.64 19.36 4.56
C PHE A 48 3.37 18.82 3.88
N ARG A 49 3.47 17.70 3.15
CA ARG A 49 2.30 17.03 2.56
C ARG A 49 1.30 16.55 3.62
N PHE A 50 1.80 15.95 4.71
CA PHE A 50 0.96 15.53 5.83
C PHE A 50 0.23 16.71 6.47
N GLU A 51 0.91 17.84 6.66
CA GLU A 51 0.29 19.07 7.17
C GLU A 51 -0.79 19.58 6.22
N GLY A 52 -0.52 19.60 4.92
CA GLY A 52 -1.52 20.00 3.91
C GLY A 52 -2.77 19.11 3.87
N VAL A 53 -2.62 17.81 4.14
CA VAL A 53 -3.74 16.85 4.14
C VAL A 53 -4.53 16.88 5.46
N THR A 54 -3.85 17.07 6.60
CA THR A 54 -4.45 16.85 7.92
C THR A 54 -4.62 18.11 8.77
N GLY A 55 -4.05 19.23 8.32
CA GLY A 55 -3.96 20.49 9.07
C GLY A 55 -3.03 20.44 10.28
N ARG A 56 -2.17 19.42 10.40
CA ARG A 56 -1.32 19.20 11.58
C ARG A 56 0.13 18.97 11.22
N LYS A 57 1.02 19.44 12.09
CA LYS A 57 2.45 19.12 12.02
C LYS A 57 2.71 17.71 12.53
N ILE A 58 3.74 17.08 11.97
CA ILE A 58 4.20 15.75 12.37
C ILE A 58 5.71 15.76 12.60
N SER A 59 6.17 14.85 13.45
CA SER A 59 7.59 14.58 13.66
C SER A 59 7.78 13.09 13.97
N LEU A 60 8.85 12.48 13.49
CA LEU A 60 9.20 11.10 13.83
C LEU A 60 10.33 11.03 14.86
N LYS A 61 10.66 12.13 15.55
CA LYS A 61 11.61 12.10 16.67
C LYS A 61 11.03 11.37 17.89
N ASP A 62 11.88 10.85 18.76
CA ASP A 62 11.48 10.04 19.93
C ASP A 62 10.55 10.80 20.89
N GLU A 63 10.82 12.09 21.08
CA GLU A 63 10.10 13.00 21.96
C GLU A 63 8.81 13.58 21.35
N SER A 64 8.47 13.21 20.12
CA SER A 64 7.28 13.76 19.45
C SER A 64 5.97 13.12 19.92
N ASN A 65 4.89 13.89 19.77
CA ASN A 65 3.51 13.46 20.08
C ASN A 65 2.80 12.80 18.89
N THR A 66 3.54 12.35 17.89
CA THR A 66 2.96 11.70 16.70
C THR A 66 2.26 10.40 17.12
N THR A 67 1.01 10.25 16.69
CA THR A 67 0.22 9.07 17.04
C THR A 67 0.49 7.91 16.08
N VAL A 68 0.12 6.70 16.47
CA VAL A 68 0.11 5.52 15.58
C VAL A 68 -0.68 5.83 14.31
N SER A 69 -1.85 6.44 14.46
CA SER A 69 -2.71 6.84 13.33
C SER A 69 -2.04 7.85 12.40
N ASP A 70 -1.33 8.83 12.94
CA ASP A 70 -0.64 9.85 12.14
C ASP A 70 0.52 9.28 11.35
N ALA A 71 1.30 8.39 11.96
CA ALA A 71 2.36 7.69 11.26
C ALA A 71 1.82 6.79 10.13
N ASN A 72 0.66 6.14 10.32
CA ASN A 72 0.02 5.37 9.25
C ASN A 72 -0.44 6.26 8.09
N VAL A 73 -1.01 7.44 8.39
CA VAL A 73 -1.40 8.42 7.36
C VAL A 73 -0.17 8.92 6.60
N LEU A 74 0.91 9.29 7.30
CA LEU A 74 2.16 9.70 6.66
C LEU A 74 2.71 8.60 5.75
N ALA A 75 2.73 7.35 6.20
CA ALA A 75 3.18 6.23 5.40
C ALA A 75 2.33 6.04 4.13
N ASN A 76 1.00 6.18 4.23
CA ASN A 76 0.11 6.11 3.07
C ASN A 76 0.34 7.24 2.06
N ILE A 77 0.63 8.47 2.52
CA ILE A 77 1.00 9.60 1.66
C ILE A 77 2.28 9.29 0.86
N ILE A 78 3.28 8.69 1.52
CA ILE A 78 4.54 8.32 0.86
C ILE A 78 4.32 7.17 -0.14
N LEU A 79 3.51 6.16 0.23
CA LEU A 79 3.13 5.08 -0.68
C LEU A 79 2.43 5.63 -1.93
N ASP A 80 1.51 6.59 -1.78
CA ASP A 80 0.85 7.23 -2.91
C ASP A 80 1.84 7.88 -3.87
N PHE A 81 2.80 8.63 -3.33
CA PHE A 81 3.86 9.23 -4.11
C PHE A 81 4.67 8.16 -4.88
N ILE A 82 5.08 7.08 -4.21
CA ILE A 82 5.79 5.96 -4.84
C ILE A 82 4.99 5.39 -6.02
N PHE A 83 3.69 5.13 -5.83
CA PHE A 83 2.84 4.58 -6.89
C PHE A 83 2.55 5.57 -8.02
N GLU A 84 2.41 6.87 -7.72
CA GLU A 84 2.13 7.91 -8.72
C GLU A 84 3.35 8.20 -9.60
N HIS A 85 4.54 8.15 -9.01
CA HIS A 85 5.81 8.38 -9.69
C HIS A 85 6.46 7.10 -10.23
N HIS A 86 5.82 5.95 -10.05
CA HIS A 86 6.32 4.63 -10.46
C HIS A 86 7.72 4.32 -9.89
N ILE A 87 7.96 4.75 -8.65
CA ILE A 87 9.24 4.55 -7.96
C ILE A 87 9.40 3.06 -7.67
N PRO A 88 10.49 2.43 -8.12
CA PRO A 88 10.80 1.06 -7.75
C PRO A 88 11.00 0.96 -6.24
N PHE A 89 10.42 -0.07 -5.62
CA PHE A 89 10.63 -0.35 -4.20
C PHE A 89 11.29 -1.72 -4.03
N LYS A 90 12.03 -1.88 -2.92
CA LYS A 90 12.78 -3.11 -2.65
C LYS A 90 11.88 -4.35 -2.63
N GLU A 91 12.42 -5.46 -3.12
CA GLU A 91 11.75 -6.76 -3.02
C GLU A 91 11.68 -7.24 -1.57
N GLY A 92 10.53 -7.82 -1.19
CA GLY A 92 10.37 -8.41 0.16
C GLY A 92 10.13 -7.38 1.27
N TYR A 93 9.55 -6.23 0.92
CA TYR A 93 9.17 -5.22 1.91
C TYR A 93 8.17 -5.79 2.93
N GLU A 94 8.49 -5.71 4.23
CA GLU A 94 7.49 -5.98 5.26
C GLU A 94 6.55 -4.77 5.36
N ILE A 95 5.34 -4.93 4.82
CA ILE A 95 4.29 -3.91 4.94
C ILE A 95 3.61 -4.07 6.30
N LEU A 96 3.64 -3.01 7.09
CA LEU A 96 3.04 -3.02 8.42
C LEU A 96 1.55 -3.35 8.35
N PRO A 97 0.99 -4.10 9.32
CA PRO A 97 -0.39 -4.55 9.29
C PRO A 97 -1.42 -3.45 9.00
N ALA A 98 -1.22 -2.26 9.56
CA ALA A 98 -2.11 -1.11 9.37
C ALA A 98 -2.07 -0.51 7.95
N ASN A 99 -1.00 -0.74 7.19
CA ASN A 99 -0.82 -0.24 5.83
C ASN A 99 -1.04 -1.32 4.76
N GLN A 100 -1.14 -2.60 5.14
CA GLN A 100 -1.23 -3.72 4.21
C GLN A 100 -2.42 -3.59 3.24
N GLU A 101 -3.63 -3.33 3.77
CA GLU A 101 -4.82 -3.26 2.93
C GLU A 101 -4.71 -2.12 1.90
N TYR A 102 -4.25 -0.95 2.33
CA TYR A 102 -4.00 0.21 1.48
C TYR A 102 -2.96 -0.10 0.39
N TYR A 103 -1.83 -0.66 0.78
CA TYR A 103 -0.74 -1.03 -0.11
C TYR A 103 -1.17 -2.03 -1.19
N PHE A 104 -1.81 -3.13 -0.80
CA PHE A 104 -2.27 -4.15 -1.76
C PHE A 104 -3.35 -3.59 -2.69
N TYR A 105 -4.24 -2.75 -2.18
CA TYR A 105 -5.24 -2.06 -3.00
C TYR A 105 -4.61 -1.15 -4.04
N LYS A 106 -3.59 -0.36 -3.67
CA LYS A 106 -2.84 0.48 -4.60
C LYS A 106 -2.10 -0.33 -5.64
N CYS A 107 -1.43 -1.41 -5.25
CA CYS A 107 -0.78 -2.34 -6.18
C CYS A 107 -1.76 -2.85 -7.25
N ILE A 108 -2.96 -3.28 -6.83
CA ILE A 108 -4.02 -3.77 -7.74
C ILE A 108 -4.52 -2.67 -8.67
N THR A 109 -4.91 -1.52 -8.11
CA THR A 109 -5.52 -0.44 -8.89
C THR A 109 -4.54 0.24 -9.84
N LYS A 110 -3.25 0.24 -9.50
CA LYS A 110 -2.16 0.80 -10.32
C LYS A 110 -1.47 -0.25 -11.20
N ARG A 111 -1.84 -1.54 -11.10
CA ARG A 111 -1.18 -2.66 -11.79
C ARG A 111 0.32 -2.68 -11.56
N VAL A 112 0.71 -2.56 -10.30
CA VAL A 112 2.10 -2.63 -9.82
C VAL A 112 2.27 -3.91 -9.02
N CYS A 113 3.33 -4.67 -9.30
CA CYS A 113 3.58 -5.92 -8.60
C CYS A 113 3.83 -5.65 -7.11
N CYS A 114 3.04 -6.25 -6.24
CA CYS A 114 3.14 -6.04 -4.79
C CYS A 114 4.39 -6.65 -4.14
N ILE A 115 5.24 -7.33 -4.92
CA ILE A 115 6.50 -7.93 -4.45
C ILE A 115 7.70 -7.10 -4.87
N CYS A 116 7.77 -6.66 -6.14
CA CYS A 116 8.97 -6.03 -6.71
C CYS A 116 8.75 -4.65 -7.35
N GLY A 117 7.54 -4.09 -7.28
CA GLY A 117 7.25 -2.77 -7.83
C GLY A 117 7.18 -2.68 -9.36
N LYS A 118 7.40 -3.77 -10.09
CA LYS A 118 7.29 -3.77 -11.55
C LYS A 118 5.87 -3.43 -12.01
N THR A 119 5.75 -2.45 -12.90
CA THR A 119 4.49 -2.02 -13.51
C THR A 119 3.98 -3.03 -14.55
N GLY A 120 2.71 -2.92 -14.93
CA GLY A 120 2.07 -3.86 -15.87
C GLY A 120 1.75 -5.22 -15.25
N ALA A 121 1.46 -5.25 -13.96
CA ALA A 121 1.12 -6.46 -13.23
C ALA A 121 -0.26 -7.02 -13.65
N ASP A 122 -0.35 -8.35 -13.62
CA ASP A 122 -1.61 -9.07 -13.73
C ASP A 122 -2.37 -8.95 -12.41
N ILE A 123 -3.70 -8.82 -12.50
CA ILE A 123 -4.57 -8.94 -11.33
C ILE A 123 -4.94 -10.42 -11.18
N ASP A 124 -4.32 -11.06 -10.21
CA ASP A 124 -4.38 -12.49 -10.00
C ASP A 124 -5.47 -12.84 -8.97
N HIS A 125 -6.27 -13.88 -9.25
CA HIS A 125 -7.17 -14.51 -8.27
C HIS A 125 -6.31 -15.30 -7.28
N PHE A 126 -6.01 -14.66 -6.15
CA PHE A 126 -4.85 -15.00 -5.34
C PHE A 126 -5.00 -16.33 -4.60
N ASP A 127 -6.01 -16.43 -3.73
CA ASP A 127 -6.20 -17.59 -2.85
C ASP A 127 -6.86 -18.78 -3.54
N LYS A 128 -7.70 -18.52 -4.54
CA LYS A 128 -8.51 -19.55 -5.22
C LYS A 128 -8.44 -19.35 -6.72
N ALA A 129 -8.08 -20.41 -7.42
CA ALA A 129 -8.13 -20.42 -8.87
C ALA A 129 -9.59 -20.43 -9.38
N LEU A 130 -9.85 -19.73 -10.49
CA LEU A 130 -11.14 -19.83 -11.17
C LEU A 130 -11.40 -21.23 -11.74
N GLY A 131 -10.36 -21.97 -12.11
CA GLY A 131 -10.47 -23.28 -12.75
C GLY A 131 -11.07 -23.17 -14.17
N ARG A 132 -11.87 -24.15 -14.58
CA ARG A 132 -12.52 -24.21 -15.91
C ARG A 132 -13.80 -23.38 -16.03
N ARG A 133 -14.15 -22.59 -15.01
CA ARG A 133 -15.35 -21.74 -15.01
C ARG A 133 -15.20 -20.59 -15.99
N LYS A 134 -16.31 -20.22 -16.66
CA LYS A 134 -16.33 -19.05 -17.54
C LYS A 134 -16.22 -17.79 -16.70
N ARG A 135 -15.17 -16.99 -16.94
CA ARG A 135 -14.85 -15.81 -16.12
C ARG A 135 -16.03 -14.84 -16.01
N LYS A 136 -16.75 -14.61 -17.10
CA LYS A 136 -17.91 -13.70 -17.18
C LYS A 136 -19.12 -14.12 -16.37
N GLU A 137 -19.19 -15.38 -15.95
CA GLU A 137 -20.34 -15.96 -15.24
C GLU A 137 -20.05 -16.18 -13.74
N VAL A 138 -18.83 -15.85 -13.28
CA VAL A 138 -18.41 -16.04 -11.89
C VAL A 138 -18.54 -14.73 -11.12
N ASP A 139 -19.13 -14.80 -9.93
CA ASP A 139 -19.05 -13.69 -8.97
C ASP A 139 -17.62 -13.54 -8.44
N HIS A 140 -16.98 -12.44 -8.82
CA HIS A 140 -15.59 -12.16 -8.50
C HIS A 140 -15.41 -11.59 -7.08
N SER A 141 -16.46 -11.13 -6.38
CA SER A 141 -16.33 -10.63 -4.99
C SER A 141 -16.01 -11.73 -3.96
N GLU A 142 -16.18 -12.99 -4.35
CA GLU A 142 -15.85 -14.16 -3.53
C GLU A 142 -14.37 -14.52 -3.54
N TYR A 143 -13.56 -13.81 -4.33
CA TYR A 143 -12.13 -14.02 -4.46
C TYR A 143 -11.33 -12.92 -3.79
N THR A 144 -10.10 -13.26 -3.45
CA THR A 144 -9.07 -12.29 -3.10
C THR A 144 -8.16 -12.06 -4.29
N PHE A 145 -7.55 -10.88 -4.31
CA PHE A 145 -6.74 -10.41 -5.42
C PHE A 145 -5.38 -9.94 -4.95
N ALA A 146 -4.38 -10.10 -5.81
CA ALA A 146 -3.07 -9.49 -5.69
C ALA A 146 -2.59 -9.06 -7.07
N ALA A 147 -1.76 -8.02 -7.12
CA ALA A 147 -1.10 -7.60 -8.36
C ALA A 147 0.27 -8.26 -8.44
N LEU A 148 0.49 -9.11 -9.43
CA LEU A 148 1.74 -9.83 -9.63
C LEU A 148 2.28 -9.59 -11.04
N CYS A 149 3.57 -9.23 -11.16
CA CYS A 149 4.20 -9.22 -12.47
C CYS A 149 4.28 -10.64 -13.02
N ARG A 150 4.50 -10.79 -14.33
CA ARG A 150 4.53 -12.11 -14.99
C ARG A 150 5.49 -13.10 -14.32
N ILE A 151 6.63 -12.63 -13.82
CA ILE A 151 7.65 -13.47 -13.15
C ILE A 151 7.08 -14.04 -11.86
N HIS A 152 6.64 -13.19 -10.93
CA HIS A 152 6.07 -13.59 -9.64
C HIS A 152 4.73 -14.34 -9.79
N HIS A 153 3.90 -13.97 -10.76
CA HIS A 153 2.66 -14.68 -11.06
C HIS A 153 2.95 -16.12 -11.53
N THR A 154 3.95 -16.29 -12.40
CA THR A 154 4.40 -17.62 -12.85
C THR A 154 5.02 -18.41 -11.70
N GLU A 155 5.81 -17.76 -10.85
CA GLU A 155 6.38 -18.40 -9.66
C GLU A 155 5.29 -18.91 -8.71
N LYS A 156 4.24 -18.12 -8.45
CA LYS A 156 3.09 -18.57 -7.65
C LYS A 156 2.50 -19.86 -8.18
N HIS A 157 2.33 -19.97 -9.50
CA HIS A 157 1.84 -21.20 -10.13
C HIS A 157 2.81 -22.38 -9.98
N LYS A 158 4.11 -22.14 -9.99
CA LYS A 158 5.14 -23.19 -9.85
C LYS A 158 5.24 -23.73 -8.43
N ILE A 159 5.27 -22.85 -7.42
CA ILE A 159 5.54 -23.26 -6.02
C ILE A 159 4.27 -23.44 -5.20
N GLY A 160 3.12 -23.00 -5.71
CA GLY A 160 1.83 -23.03 -5.02
C GLY A 160 1.64 -21.85 -4.07
N VAL A 161 0.37 -21.45 -3.87
CA VAL A 161 0.01 -20.24 -3.10
C VAL A 161 0.49 -20.26 -1.65
N ILE A 162 0.51 -21.42 -0.99
CA ILE A 162 0.94 -21.54 0.42
C ILE A 162 2.44 -21.19 0.55
N ASN A 163 3.28 -21.83 -0.26
CA ASN A 163 4.72 -21.55 -0.27
C ASN A 163 5.02 -20.12 -0.72
N PHE A 164 4.24 -19.61 -1.68
CA PHE A 164 4.36 -18.24 -2.16
C PHE A 164 4.07 -17.20 -1.07
N LYS A 165 3.01 -17.40 -0.29
CA LYS A 165 2.69 -16.56 0.88
C LYS A 165 3.80 -16.61 1.93
N ASN A 166 4.34 -17.80 2.23
CA ASN A 166 5.42 -17.94 3.20
C ASN A 166 6.73 -17.28 2.73
N LYS A 167 7.02 -17.33 1.43
CA LYS A 167 8.23 -16.72 0.87
C LYS A 167 8.17 -15.19 0.91
N TYR A 168 7.05 -14.61 0.50
CA TYR A 168 6.93 -13.15 0.31
C TYR A 168 6.16 -12.43 1.41
N GLN A 169 5.57 -13.15 2.37
CA GLN A 169 4.77 -12.59 3.47
C GLN A 169 3.61 -11.70 2.99
N ILE A 170 3.00 -12.04 1.85
CA ILE A 170 1.88 -11.30 1.26
C ILE A 170 0.54 -12.02 1.44
N LYS A 171 -0.54 -11.26 1.33
CA LYS A 171 -1.92 -11.77 1.31
C LYS A 171 -2.71 -11.14 0.16
N GLY A 172 -3.73 -11.86 -0.31
CA GLY A 172 -4.72 -11.28 -1.22
C GLY A 172 -5.74 -10.46 -0.45
N ILE A 173 -6.34 -9.47 -1.10
CA ILE A 173 -7.42 -8.66 -0.52
C ILE A 173 -8.72 -8.83 -1.31
N LYS A 174 -9.87 -8.67 -0.64
CA LYS A 174 -11.16 -8.58 -1.34
C LYS A 174 -11.29 -7.21 -1.99
N LEU A 175 -12.01 -7.17 -3.10
CA LEU A 175 -12.38 -5.92 -3.78
C LEU A 175 -13.90 -5.79 -3.80
N ASN A 176 -14.39 -4.55 -3.70
CA ASN A 176 -15.81 -4.28 -3.91
C ASN A 176 -16.17 -4.40 -5.41
N GLN A 177 -17.46 -4.56 -5.70
CA GLN A 177 -17.95 -4.77 -7.07
C GLN A 177 -17.62 -3.61 -8.01
N GLU A 178 -17.63 -2.37 -7.50
CA GLU A 178 -17.27 -1.19 -8.28
C GLU A 178 -15.81 -1.24 -8.77
N THR A 179 -14.88 -1.62 -7.88
CA THR A 179 -13.46 -1.76 -8.23
C THR A 179 -13.25 -2.92 -9.21
N ILE A 180 -13.91 -4.06 -8.99
CA ILE A 180 -13.87 -5.22 -9.91
C ILE A 180 -14.29 -4.81 -11.32
N LYS A 181 -15.41 -4.09 -11.43
CA LYS A 181 -15.93 -3.57 -12.71
C LYS A 181 -14.96 -2.57 -13.35
N LYS A 182 -14.45 -1.60 -12.57
CA LYS A 182 -13.50 -0.58 -13.05
C LYS A 182 -12.22 -1.20 -13.61
N LEU A 183 -11.74 -2.28 -12.99
CA LEU A 183 -10.53 -2.98 -13.40
C LEU A 183 -10.75 -4.04 -14.48
N ARG A 184 -12.00 -4.24 -14.94
CA ARG A 184 -12.40 -5.24 -15.95
C ARG A 184 -11.99 -6.66 -15.58
N ILE A 185 -12.06 -7.00 -14.29
CA ILE A 185 -11.81 -8.36 -13.81
C ILE A 185 -12.98 -9.24 -14.26
N GLY A 186 -12.68 -10.29 -15.04
CA GLY A 186 -13.70 -11.19 -15.61
C GLY A 186 -13.90 -11.07 -17.12
N GLY A 187 -13.40 -9.98 -17.72
CA GLY A 187 -13.50 -9.68 -19.16
C GLY A 187 -14.70 -8.84 -19.51
#